data_AF-A0A3E0QGN8-F1
#
_entry.id   AF-A0A3E0QGN8-F1
#
_cell.length_a   1.000
_cell.length_b   1.000
_cell.length_c   1.000
_cell.angle_alpha   90.00
_cell.angle_beta   90.00
_cell.angle_gamma   90.00
#
_symmetry.space_group_name_H-M   'P 1'
#
loop_
_entity.id
_entity.type
_entity.pdbx_description
1 polymer ?
#
loop_
_entity_poly.entity_id
_entity_poly.type
_entity_poly.pdbx_seq_one_letter_code
_entity_poly.pdbx_strand_id
1 'polypeptide(L)'
;MEQLGRSFPKLKYRRKEMRYSQAQVADRLGLKGSALISLWERGIRKPNYHNMMRLSAILHRLVNDLFEEDYLEAKREQAEYDAKHGLNIRK
;
A
#
# COMPACT_ATOMS: atom_id res chain seq x y z
N MET A 1 -11.72 -5.50 17.12
CA MET A 1 -10.61 -4.82 17.78
C MET A 1 -10.07 -3.78 16.82
N GLU A 2 -10.30 -2.52 17.20
CA GLU A 2 -9.73 -1.25 16.73
C GLU A 2 -8.92 -1.26 15.41
N GLN A 3 -9.51 -0.71 14.35
CA GLN A 3 -8.76 -0.27 13.16
C GLN A 3 -7.88 0.92 13.56
N LEU A 4 -6.72 0.65 14.16
CA LEU A 4 -5.67 1.64 14.33
C LEU A 4 -5.34 2.19 12.93
N GLY A 5 -5.50 3.50 12.77
CA GLY A 5 -5.36 4.18 11.49
C GLY A 5 -4.01 3.88 10.86
N ARG A 6 -4.02 3.05 9.81
CA ARG A 6 -2.85 2.71 8.98
C ARG A 6 -2.43 3.92 8.19
N SER A 7 -1.79 4.91 8.81
CA SER A 7 -1.24 6.03 8.07
C SER A 7 -0.31 5.47 6.99
N PHE A 8 -0.45 5.90 5.73
CA PHE A 8 0.52 5.61 4.68
C PHE A 8 1.42 6.83 4.42
N PRO A 9 2.27 7.30 5.38
CA PRO A 9 3.19 8.41 5.14
C PRO A 9 4.09 8.14 3.94
N LYS A 10 4.43 6.86 3.71
CA LYS A 10 5.26 6.43 2.58
C LYS A 10 4.63 6.78 1.24
N LEU A 11 3.33 6.57 1.04
CA LEU A 11 2.66 6.91 -0.23
C LEU A 11 2.79 8.42 -0.54
N LYS A 12 2.52 9.27 0.45
CA LYS A 12 2.66 10.72 0.33
C LYS A 12 4.10 11.13 0.08
N TYR A 13 5.04 10.53 0.79
CA TYR A 13 6.47 10.78 0.64
C TYR A 13 6.95 10.41 -0.77
N ARG A 14 6.68 9.19 -1.24
CA ARG A 14 7.04 8.71 -2.57
C ARG A 14 6.41 9.55 -3.69
N ARG A 15 5.13 9.94 -3.53
CA ARG A 15 4.50 10.86 -4.48
C ARG A 15 5.24 12.19 -4.58
N LYS A 16 5.65 12.75 -3.44
CA LYS A 16 6.41 14.01 -3.40
C LYS A 16 7.83 13.86 -3.96
N GLU A 17 8.51 12.73 -3.78
CA GLU A 17 9.78 12.43 -4.45
C GLU A 17 9.63 12.54 -5.98
N MET A 18 8.53 12.02 -6.51
CA MET A 18 8.18 12.10 -7.94
C MET A 18 7.65 13.48 -8.39
N ARG A 19 7.57 14.47 -7.47
CA ARG A 19 7.03 15.81 -7.71
C ARG A 19 5.59 15.83 -8.24
N TYR A 20 4.80 14.81 -7.93
CA TYR A 20 3.39 14.76 -8.33
C TYR A 20 2.46 15.38 -7.29
N SER A 21 1.43 16.09 -7.75
CA SER A 21 0.28 16.47 -6.92
C SER A 21 -0.66 15.27 -6.72
N GLN A 22 -1.55 15.34 -5.73
CA GLN A 22 -2.58 14.30 -5.54
C GLN A 22 -3.51 14.23 -6.77
N ALA A 23 -3.80 15.37 -7.42
CA ALA A 23 -4.60 15.40 -8.64
C ALA A 23 -3.91 14.69 -9.81
N GLN A 24 -2.61 14.93 -10.02
CA GLN A 24 -1.84 14.26 -11.07
C GLN A 24 -1.80 12.74 -10.90
N VAL A 25 -1.72 12.24 -9.66
CA VAL A 25 -1.80 10.79 -9.41
C VAL A 25 -3.22 10.27 -9.66
N ALA A 26 -4.26 11.01 -9.25
CA ALA A 26 -5.64 10.65 -9.53
C ALA A 26 -5.92 10.56 -11.04
N ASP A 27 -5.44 11.53 -11.82
CA ASP A 27 -5.60 11.57 -13.28
C ASP A 27 -4.93 10.36 -13.94
N ARG A 28 -3.70 10.02 -13.53
CA ARG A 28 -2.97 8.83 -14.01
C ARG A 28 -3.66 7.51 -13.62
N LEU A 29 -4.45 7.51 -12.55
CA LEU A 29 -5.28 6.38 -12.14
C LEU A 29 -6.66 6.36 -12.83
N GLY A 30 -7.04 7.41 -13.55
CA GLY A 30 -8.38 7.56 -14.13
C GLY A 30 -9.47 7.81 -13.09
N LEU A 31 -9.11 8.39 -11.94
CA LEU A 31 -10.04 8.70 -10.85
C LEU A 31 -10.64 10.10 -11.04
N LYS A 32 -11.91 10.26 -10.67
CA LYS A 32 -12.56 11.57 -10.64
C LYS A 32 -12.14 12.34 -9.38
N GLY A 33 -11.00 13.03 -9.46
CA GLY A 33 -10.49 13.93 -8.43
C GLY A 33 -9.56 13.29 -7.39
N SER A 34 -8.95 14.15 -6.56
CA SER A 34 -7.85 13.79 -5.64
C SER A 34 -8.29 13.28 -4.26
N ALA A 35 -9.58 13.27 -3.96
CA ALA A 35 -10.11 12.92 -2.63
C ALA A 35 -9.70 11.49 -2.20
N LEU A 36 -9.77 10.52 -3.11
CA LEU A 36 -9.34 9.14 -2.85
C LEU A 36 -7.86 9.06 -2.49
N ILE A 37 -6.99 9.80 -3.20
CA ILE A 37 -5.55 9.85 -2.89
C ILE A 37 -5.31 10.39 -1.48
N SER A 38 -6.03 11.46 -1.09
CA SER A 38 -5.92 12.03 0.26
C SER A 38 -6.39 11.07 1.36
N LEU A 39 -7.44 10.27 1.09
CA LEU A 39 -7.90 9.25 2.04
C LEU A 39 -6.88 8.11 2.18
N TRP A 40 -6.25 7.70 1.08
CA TRP A 40 -5.18 6.69 1.09
C TRP A 40 -3.93 7.19 1.82
N GLU A 41 -3.43 8.39 1.52
CA GLU A 41 -2.25 8.94 2.18
C GLU A 41 -2.40 9.14 3.69
N ARG A 42 -3.65 9.35 4.15
CA ARG A 42 -3.98 9.50 5.57
C ARG A 42 -4.30 8.18 6.25
N GLY A 43 -4.37 7.07 5.51
CA GLY A 43 -4.73 5.79 6.08
C GLY A 43 -6.20 5.56 6.39
N ILE A 44 -7.07 6.47 5.97
CA ILE A 44 -8.51 6.40 6.25
C ILE A 44 -9.17 5.36 5.35
N ARG A 45 -8.62 5.14 4.15
CA ARG A 45 -9.05 4.09 3.23
C ARG A 45 -7.84 3.38 2.66
N LYS A 46 -8.03 2.11 2.33
CA LYS A 46 -7.03 1.32 1.60
C LYS A 46 -7.36 1.35 0.10
N PRO A 47 -6.36 1.55 -0.79
CA PRO A 47 -6.55 1.29 -2.21
C PRO A 47 -6.80 -0.20 -2.44
N ASN A 48 -7.62 -0.53 -3.45
CA ASN A 48 -7.78 -1.93 -3.86
C ASN A 48 -6.51 -2.43 -4.58
N TYR A 49 -6.41 -3.75 -4.76
CA TYR A 49 -5.25 -4.39 -5.41
C TYR A 49 -4.89 -3.75 -6.76
N HIS A 50 -5.88 -3.52 -7.63
CA HIS A 50 -5.65 -2.90 -8.93
C HIS A 50 -5.00 -1.52 -8.81
N ASN A 51 -5.49 -0.67 -7.90
CA ASN A 51 -4.91 0.65 -7.64
C ASN A 51 -3.54 0.56 -6.97
N MET A 52 -3.30 -0.42 -6.10
CA MET A 52 -1.96 -0.65 -5.51
C MET A 52 -0.92 -0.97 -6.60
N MET A 53 -1.27 -1.84 -7.56
CA MET A 53 -0.40 -2.17 -8.70
C MET A 53 -0.17 -0.97 -9.63
N ARG A 54 -1.18 -0.13 -9.83
CA ARG A 54 -0.99 1.08 -10.65
C ARG A 54 -0.18 2.15 -9.95
N LEU A 55 -0.34 2.31 -8.63
CA LEU A 55 0.46 3.23 -7.83
C LEU A 55 1.94 2.84 -7.84
N SER A 56 2.24 1.54 -7.74
CA SER A 56 3.62 1.04 -7.82
C SER A 56 4.27 1.39 -9.17
N ALA A 57 3.53 1.23 -10.27
CA ALA A 57 3.97 1.62 -11.60
C ALA A 57 4.16 3.14 -11.76
N ILE A 58 3.20 3.96 -11.30
CA ILE A 58 3.25 5.43 -11.40
C ILE A 58 4.42 6.01 -10.59
N LEU A 59 4.71 5.43 -9.44
CA LEU A 59 5.73 5.93 -8.50
C LEU A 59 7.08 5.23 -8.64
N HIS A 60 7.20 4.26 -9.54
CA HIS A 60 8.42 3.44 -9.74
C HIS A 60 8.94 2.81 -8.45
N ARG A 61 8.03 2.28 -7.63
CA ARG A 61 8.33 1.59 -6.37
C ARG A 61 7.71 0.21 -6.37
N LEU A 62 8.26 -0.69 -5.56
CA LEU A 62 7.61 -1.97 -5.30
C LEU A 62 6.35 -1.74 -4.46
N VAL A 63 5.35 -2.63 -4.61
CA VAL A 63 4.09 -2.54 -3.87
C VAL A 63 4.35 -2.58 -2.35
N ASN A 64 5.25 -3.43 -1.87
CA ASN A 64 5.60 -3.52 -0.47
C ASN A 64 6.38 -2.31 0.08
N ASP A 65 7.05 -1.51 -0.76
CA ASP A 65 7.62 -0.22 -0.34
C ASP A 65 6.52 0.80 -0.04
N LEU A 66 5.43 0.77 -0.81
CA LEU A 66 4.27 1.66 -0.63
C LEU A 66 3.31 1.19 0.47
N PHE A 67 3.19 -0.13 0.65
CA PHE A 67 2.20 -0.80 1.50
C PHE A 67 2.87 -1.82 2.44
N GLU A 68 3.90 -1.38 3.16
CA GLU A 68 4.72 -2.25 4.01
C GLU A 68 3.90 -2.96 5.10
N GLU A 69 2.99 -2.25 5.76
CA GLU A 69 2.17 -2.83 6.82
C GLU A 69 1.33 -4.01 6.31
N ASP A 70 0.73 -3.87 5.12
CA ASP A 70 -0.03 -4.93 4.47
C ASP A 70 0.86 -6.13 4.13
N TYR A 71 2.09 -5.88 3.70
CA TYR A 71 3.06 -6.94 3.42
C TYR A 71 3.52 -7.65 4.70
N LEU A 72 3.78 -6.92 5.78
CA LEU A 72 4.20 -7.48 7.06
C LEU A 72 3.07 -8.29 7.71
N GLU A 73 1.82 -7.85 7.60
CA GLU A 73 0.64 -8.60 8.03
C GLU A 73 0.55 -9.93 7.28
N ALA A 74 0.55 -9.91 5.94
CA ALA A 74 0.52 -11.12 5.12
C ALA A 74 1.71 -12.06 5.41
N LYS A 75 2.90 -11.50 5.65
CA LYS A 75 4.10 -12.28 6.01
C LYS A 75 3.94 -12.98 7.36
N ARG A 76 3.31 -12.33 8.35
CA ARG A 76 3.03 -12.94 9.66
C ARG A 76 2.01 -14.06 9.53
N GLU A 77 0.92 -13.83 8.81
CA GLU A 77 -0.12 -14.82 8.54
C GLU A 77 0.47 -16.07 7.86
N GLN A 78 1.33 -15.88 6.86
CA GLN A 78 2.01 -16.99 6.20
C GLN A 78 2.94 -17.76 7.16
N ALA A 79 3.72 -17.06 7.98
CA ALA A 79 4.60 -17.69 8.95
C ALA A 79 3.82 -18.50 10.01
N GLU A 80 2.66 -17.99 10.45
CA GLU A 80 1.75 -18.70 11.35
C GLU A 80 1.15 -19.95 10.69
N TYR A 81 0.75 -19.84 9.42
CA TYR A 81 0.29 -20.97 8.63
C TYR A 81 1.38 -22.04 8.51
N ASP A 82 2.61 -21.66 8.15
CA ASP A 82 3.72 -22.59 7.97
C ASP A 82 4.09 -23.29 9.29
N ALA A 83 4.10 -22.54 10.40
CA ALA A 83 4.33 -23.08 11.73
C ALA A 83 3.24 -24.09 12.15
N LYS A 84 1.97 -23.79 11.85
CA LYS A 84 0.83 -24.66 12.15
C LYS A 84 0.83 -25.95 11.33
N HIS A 85 1.31 -25.90 10.09
CA HIS A 85 1.25 -27.04 9.17
C HIS A 85 2.59 -27.77 8.99
N GLY A 86 3.62 -27.42 9.79
CA GLY A 86 4.93 -28.07 9.73
C GLY A 86 5.68 -27.83 8.41
N LEU A 87 5.32 -26.77 7.66
CA LEU A 87 5.92 -26.41 6.37
C LEU A 87 7.17 -25.56 6.52
N ASN A 88 7.77 -25.49 7.72
CA ASN A 88 8.98 -24.73 7.97
C ASN A 88 10.16 -25.40 7.25
N ILE A 89 10.34 -25.09 5.97
CA ILE A 89 11.46 -25.55 5.14
C ILE A 89 12.72 -24.76 5.56
N ARG A 90 13.23 -25.04 6.77
CA ARG A 90 14.61 -24.73 7.11
C ARG A 90 15.46 -25.91 6.65
N LYS A 91 16.11 -25.75 5.50
CA LYS A 91 17.42 -26.34 5.21
C LYS A 91 18.44 -25.22 5.12
#